data_AF-X1Q8S4-F1
#
_entry.id   AF-X1Q8S4-F1
#
_cell.length_a   1.000
_cell.length_b   1.000
_cell.length_c   1.000
_cell.angle_alpha   90.00
_cell.angle_beta   90.00
_cell.angle_gamma   90.00
#
_symmetry.space_group_name_H-M   'P 1'
#
loop_
_entity.id
_entity.type
_entity.pdbx_description
1 polymer ?
#
loop_
_entity_poly.entity_id
_entity_poly.type
_entity_poly.pdbx_seq_one_letter_code
_entity_poly.pdbx_strand_id
1 'polypeptide(L)'
;VNKQRVSRIEQDEKLGKVRLETLKNVAEAMDCIFVYAFVPRDSLEQTVRNQAKLVAQKRAARSNQMMRLEKQELSNSEKEKSLKDLIVDIINTMPKSLWDEK
;
A
#
# COMPACT_ATOMS: atom_id res chain seq x y z
N VAL A 1 -31.59 -14.17 -17.68
CA VAL A 1 -30.99 -12.86 -18.06
C VAL A 1 -31.44 -12.52 -19.48
N ASN A 2 -32.06 -11.35 -19.71
CA ASN A 2 -32.52 -10.94 -21.06
C ASN A 2 -31.37 -10.30 -21.86
N LYS A 3 -31.26 -10.56 -23.17
CA LYS A 3 -30.22 -10.02 -24.09
C LYS A 3 -30.09 -8.50 -24.00
N GLN A 4 -31.20 -7.79 -23.84
CA GLN A 4 -31.21 -6.33 -23.67
C GLN A 4 -30.45 -5.87 -22.41
N ARG A 5 -30.53 -6.65 -21.32
CA ARG A 5 -29.85 -6.34 -20.05
C ARG A 5 -28.35 -6.56 -20.15
N VAL A 6 -27.92 -7.59 -20.90
CA VAL A 6 -26.49 -7.86 -21.15
C VAL A 6 -25.86 -6.72 -21.96
N SER A 7 -26.51 -6.33 -23.06
CA SER A 7 -26.01 -5.25 -23.92
C SER A 7 -25.90 -3.90 -23.17
N ARG A 8 -26.83 -3.62 -22.25
CA ARG A 8 -26.75 -2.44 -21.38
C ARG A 8 -25.57 -2.50 -20.40
N ILE A 9 -25.31 -3.67 -19.80
CA ILE A 9 -24.17 -3.86 -18.89
C ILE A 9 -22.84 -3.63 -19.63
N GLU A 10 -22.70 -4.18 -20.84
CA GLU A 10 -21.51 -3.98 -21.68
C GLU A 10 -21.29 -2.51 -22.05
N GLN A 11 -22.37 -1.77 -22.35
CA GLN A 11 -22.30 -0.35 -22.65
C GLN A 11 -21.93 0.48 -21.41
N ASP A 12 -22.52 0.16 -20.26
CA ASP A 12 -22.24 0.84 -18.99
C ASP A 12 -20.82 0.56 -18.49
N GLU A 13 -20.26 -0.63 -18.75
CA GLU A 13 -18.86 -0.98 -18.46
C GLU A 13 -17.89 -0.10 -19.25
N LYS A 14 -18.10 0.03 -20.58
CA LYS A 14 -17.29 0.93 -21.43
C LYS A 14 -17.32 2.39 -20.98
N LEU A 15 -18.45 2.82 -20.44
CA LEU A 15 -18.65 4.19 -19.95
C LEU A 15 -18.21 4.38 -18.49
N GLY A 16 -17.72 3.32 -17.82
CA GLY A 16 -17.34 3.36 -16.41
C GLY A 16 -18.51 3.60 -15.45
N LYS A 17 -19.74 3.38 -15.90
CA LYS A 17 -20.98 3.58 -15.12
C LYS A 17 -21.49 2.31 -14.45
N VAL A 18 -20.88 1.16 -14.75
CA VAL A 18 -21.27 -0.11 -14.17
C VAL A 18 -20.96 -0.14 -12.67
N ARG A 19 -21.91 -0.62 -11.86
CA ARG A 19 -21.70 -0.79 -10.42
C ARG A 19 -20.94 -2.08 -10.15
N LEU A 20 -20.09 -2.09 -9.12
CA LEU A 20 -19.40 -3.31 -8.68
C LEU A 20 -20.38 -4.44 -8.33
N GLU A 21 -21.53 -4.11 -7.76
CA GLU A 21 -22.62 -5.07 -7.49
C GLU A 21 -23.10 -5.77 -8.76
N THR A 22 -23.23 -5.04 -9.87
CA THR A 22 -23.62 -5.60 -11.16
C THR A 22 -22.58 -6.59 -11.68
N LEU A 23 -21.29 -6.24 -11.60
CA LEU A 23 -20.20 -7.12 -12.04
C LEU A 23 -20.11 -8.39 -11.17
N LYS A 24 -20.34 -8.26 -9.85
CA LYS A 24 -20.41 -9.39 -8.94
C LYS A 24 -21.54 -10.35 -9.31
N ASN A 25 -22.75 -9.82 -9.56
CA ASN A 25 -23.91 -10.63 -9.96
C ASN A 25 -23.69 -11.32 -11.32
N VAL A 26 -22.98 -10.68 -12.25
CA VAL A 26 -22.61 -11.29 -13.54
C VAL A 26 -21.61 -12.43 -13.33
N ALA A 27 -20.59 -12.23 -12.50
CA ALA A 27 -19.63 -13.28 -12.17
C ALA A 27 -20.30 -14.50 -11.51
N GLU A 28 -21.20 -14.29 -10.54
CA GLU A 28 -21.98 -15.39 -9.92
C GLU A 28 -22.83 -16.14 -10.96
N ALA A 29 -23.49 -15.42 -11.87
CA ALA A 29 -24.30 -16.04 -12.93
C ALA A 29 -23.47 -16.82 -13.98
N MET A 30 -22.18 -16.51 -14.09
CA MET A 30 -21.22 -17.18 -14.98
C MET A 30 -20.41 -18.28 -14.28
N ASP A 31 -20.71 -18.58 -13.02
CA ASP A 31 -19.89 -19.48 -12.17
C ASP A 31 -18.41 -19.03 -12.11
N CYS A 32 -18.21 -17.72 -11.94
CA CYS A 32 -16.92 -17.04 -11.93
C CYS A 32 -16.70 -16.24 -10.64
N ILE A 33 -15.43 -15.95 -10.32
CA ILE A 33 -15.04 -15.13 -9.17
C ILE A 33 -14.76 -13.70 -9.64
N PHE A 34 -15.46 -12.72 -9.04
CA PHE A 34 -15.16 -11.31 -9.26
C PHE A 34 -14.01 -10.84 -8.35
N VAL A 35 -12.93 -10.33 -8.95
CA VAL A 35 -11.76 -9.79 -8.23
C VAL A 35 -11.66 -8.29 -8.45
N TYR A 36 -11.71 -7.51 -7.37
CA TYR A 36 -11.45 -6.06 -7.36
C TYR A 36 -10.20 -5.78 -6.55
N ALA A 37 -9.13 -5.31 -7.20
CA ALA A 37 -7.84 -5.13 -6.57
C ALA A 37 -7.16 -3.83 -7.02
N PHE A 38 -6.41 -3.22 -6.10
CA PHE A 38 -5.43 -2.18 -6.43
C PHE A 38 -4.07 -2.84 -6.65
N VAL A 39 -3.52 -2.70 -7.85
CA VAL A 39 -2.19 -3.21 -8.19
C VAL A 39 -1.21 -2.04 -8.18
N PRO A 40 -0.13 -2.09 -7.38
CA PRO A 40 0.89 -1.04 -7.41
C PRO A 40 1.56 -0.96 -8.79
N ARG A 41 2.05 0.23 -9.16
CA ARG A 41 2.74 0.44 -10.44
C ARG A 41 4.10 -0.27 -10.50
N ASP A 42 4.68 -0.52 -9.34
CA ASP A 42 5.92 -1.29 -9.15
C ASP A 42 5.57 -2.61 -8.43
N SER A 43 6.56 -3.47 -8.22
CA SER A 43 6.40 -4.66 -7.39
C SER A 43 5.86 -4.33 -5.99
N LEU A 44 5.07 -5.25 -5.45
CA LEU A 44 4.55 -5.15 -4.08
C LEU A 44 5.71 -5.00 -3.07
N GLU A 45 6.78 -5.77 -3.28
CA GLU A 45 7.98 -5.71 -2.45
C GLU A 45 8.62 -4.31 -2.44
N GLN A 46 8.76 -3.69 -3.62
CA GLN A 46 9.31 -2.34 -3.71
C GLN A 46 8.38 -1.30 -3.09
N THR A 47 7.07 -1.48 -3.24
CA THR A 47 6.05 -0.60 -2.63
C THR A 47 6.15 -0.64 -1.10
N VAL A 48 6.26 -1.84 -0.52
CA VAL A 48 6.44 -2.03 0.93
C VAL A 48 7.79 -1.46 1.39
N ARG A 49 8.89 -1.70 0.68
CA ARG A 49 10.20 -1.13 1.00
C ARG A 49 10.18 0.40 1.02
N ASN A 50 9.55 1.00 0.02
CA ASN A 50 9.44 2.46 -0.08
C ASN A 50 8.67 3.02 1.12
N GLN A 51 7.56 2.39 1.49
CA GLN A 51 6.79 2.80 2.67
C GLN A 51 7.58 2.62 3.97
N ALA A 52 8.26 1.47 4.14
CA ALA A 52 9.10 1.22 5.30
C ALA A 52 10.22 2.26 5.44
N LYS A 53 10.83 2.66 4.32
CA LYS A 53 11.84 3.74 4.28
C LYS A 53 11.26 5.09 4.74
N LEU A 54 10.06 5.45 4.30
CA LEU A 54 9.42 6.71 4.71
C LEU A 54 9.13 6.72 6.21
N VAL A 55 8.55 5.64 6.75
CA VAL A 55 8.28 5.50 8.18
C VAL A 55 9.57 5.50 8.98
N ALA A 56 10.59 4.77 8.51
CA ALA A 56 11.90 4.73 9.16
C ALA A 56 12.55 6.10 9.24
N GLN A 57 12.51 6.87 8.16
CA GLN A 57 13.03 8.24 8.12
C GLN A 57 12.28 9.17 9.08
N LYS A 58 10.95 9.09 9.15
CA LYS A 58 10.14 9.86 10.11
C LYS A 58 10.51 9.51 11.56
N ARG A 59 10.62 8.22 11.89
CA ARG A 59 11.03 7.75 13.24
C ARG A 59 12.45 8.18 13.59
N ALA A 60 13.39 8.01 12.66
CA ALA A 60 14.78 8.41 12.84
C ALA A 60 14.91 9.93 13.03
N ALA A 61 14.16 10.74 12.29
CA ALA A 61 14.15 12.20 12.45
C ALA A 61 13.68 12.61 13.85
N ARG A 62 12.61 11.98 14.36
CA ARG A 62 12.10 12.22 15.72
C ARG A 62 13.12 11.82 16.79
N SER A 63 13.73 10.66 16.65
CA SER A 63 14.76 10.17 17.57
C SER A 63 16.00 11.07 17.56
N ASN A 64 16.48 11.47 16.37
CA ASN A 64 17.63 12.36 16.22
C ASN A 64 17.36 13.76 16.83
N GLN A 65 16.13 14.27 16.73
CA GLN A 65 15.74 15.51 17.40
C GLN A 65 15.86 15.39 18.93
N MET A 66 15.46 14.25 19.51
CA MET A 66 15.61 13.97 20.95
C MET A 66 17.09 13.82 21.34
N MET A 67 17.86 13.02 20.60
CA MET A 67 19.28 12.77 20.87
C MET A 67 20.13 14.04 20.78
N ARG A 68 19.78 14.98 19.89
CA ARG A 68 20.43 16.30 19.81
C ARG A 68 20.20 17.13 21.07
N LEU A 69 19.00 17.08 21.66
CA LEU A 69 18.69 17.77 22.92
C LEU A 69 19.51 17.18 24.09
N GLU A 70 19.85 15.90 24.01
CA GLU A 70 20.65 15.16 25.01
C GLU A 70 22.17 15.21 24.76
N LYS A 71 22.64 15.93 23.72
CA LYS A 71 24.04 15.98 23.27
C LYS A 71 24.64 14.61 22.91
N GLN A 72 23.82 13.69 22.42
CA GLN A 72 24.22 12.34 22.02
C GLN A 72 24.10 12.13 20.50
N GLU A 73 24.61 13.05 19.70
CA GLU A 73 24.53 12.89 18.24
C GLU A 73 25.46 11.78 17.74
N LEU A 74 24.89 10.81 17.03
CA LEU A 74 25.63 9.77 16.31
C LEU A 74 26.38 10.35 15.10
N SER A 75 27.44 9.67 14.66
CA SER A 75 28.10 9.99 13.39
C SER A 75 27.17 9.70 12.20
N ASN A 76 27.43 10.33 11.04
CA ASN A 76 26.59 10.12 9.85
C ASN A 76 26.57 8.65 9.39
N SER A 77 27.69 7.93 9.52
CA SER A 77 27.76 6.51 9.17
C SER A 77 26.88 5.64 10.07
N GLU A 78 26.87 5.93 11.37
CA GLU A 78 26.03 5.21 12.34
C GLU A 78 24.54 5.51 12.14
N LYS A 79 24.19 6.76 11.79
CA LYS A 79 22.81 7.13 11.44
C LYS A 79 22.31 6.36 10.22
N GLU A 80 23.13 6.25 9.18
CA GLU A 80 22.76 5.48 7.98
C GLU A 80 22.60 3.99 8.27
N LYS A 81 23.49 3.42 9.08
CA LYS A 81 23.40 2.01 9.48
C LYS A 81 22.13 1.75 10.28
N SER A 82 21.89 2.56 11.32
CA SER A 82 20.69 2.47 12.16
C SER A 82 19.40 2.63 11.33
N LEU A 83 19.39 3.54 10.35
CA LEU A 83 18.26 3.68 9.44
C LEU A 83 18.01 2.43 8.60
N LYS A 84 19.07 1.82 8.04
CA LYS A 84 18.95 0.57 7.26
C LYS A 84 18.43 -0.57 8.12
N ASP A 85 18.97 -0.73 9.32
CA ASP A 85 18.56 -1.77 10.26
C ASP A 85 17.08 -1.60 10.63
N LEU A 86 16.64 -0.36 10.86
CA LEU A 86 15.25 -0.05 11.19
C LEU A 86 14.30 -0.28 10.00
N ILE A 87 14.73 -0.06 8.76
CA ILE A 87 13.94 -0.41 7.56
C ILE A 87 13.75 -1.93 7.47
N VAL A 88 14.82 -2.70 7.68
CA VAL A 88 14.77 -4.17 7.65
C VAL A 88 13.84 -4.69 8.75
N ASP A 89 13.95 -4.14 9.96
CA ASP A 89 13.08 -4.50 11.08
C ASP A 89 11.59 -4.22 10.79
N ILE A 90 11.28 -3.05 10.20
CA ILE A 90 9.91 -2.70 9.80
C ILE A 90 9.37 -3.66 8.74
N ILE A 91 10.19 -4.04 7.75
CA ILE A 91 9.77 -4.98 6.70
C ILE A 91 9.53 -6.38 7.28
N ASN A 92 10.39 -6.84 8.19
CA ASN A 92 10.25 -8.17 8.80
C ASN A 92 9.06 -8.24 9.76
N THR A 93 8.84 -7.17 10.54
CA THR A 93 7.77 -7.12 11.53
C THR A 93 6.41 -6.78 10.90
N MET A 94 6.41 -6.04 9.77
CA MET A 94 5.22 -5.51 9.10
C MET A 94 4.17 -4.94 10.09
N PRO A 95 4.53 -3.88 10.84
CA PRO A 95 3.61 -3.33 11.83
C PRO A 95 2.34 -2.80 11.17
N LYS A 96 1.19 -2.94 11.85
CA LYS A 96 -0.10 -2.42 11.35
C LYS A 96 -0.04 -0.92 11.03
N SER A 97 0.79 -0.18 11.77
CA SER A 97 1.00 1.26 11.59
C SER A 97 1.84 1.65 10.37
N LEU A 98 2.30 0.69 9.56
CA LEU A 98 3.10 0.96 8.36
C LEU A 98 2.40 1.94 7.41
N TRP A 99 1.07 1.88 7.33
CA TRP A 99 0.24 2.72 6.44
C TRP A 99 -0.56 3.79 7.18
N ASP A 100 -0.44 3.88 8.51
CA ASP A 100 -1.19 4.84 9.33
C ASP A 100 -0.55 6.24 9.32
N GLU A 101 0.76 6.32 9.07
CA GLU A 101 1.51 7.59 9.05
C GLU A 101 1.34 8.33 7.71
N LYS A 102 0.24 9.07 7.55
CA LYS A 102 0.16 10.16 6.56
C LYS A 102 1.09 11.31 6.96
#